data_AF-A0A1I2AMJ6-F1
#
_entry.id   AF-A0A1I2AMJ6-F1
#
_cell.length_a   1.000
_cell.length_b   1.000
_cell.length_c   1.000
_cell.angle_alpha   90.00
_cell.angle_beta   90.00
_cell.angle_gamma   90.00
#
_symmetry.space_group_name_H-M   'P 1'
#
loop_
_entity.id
_entity.type
_entity.pdbx_description
1 polymer ?
#
loop_
_entity_poly.entity_id
_entity_poly.type
_entity_poly.pdbx_seq_one_letter_code
_entity_poly.pdbx_strand_id
1 'polypeptide(L)' 'MLPCANALGVIIHNDTILVEEKHEHSKGTGYYYRPIGGTIELGEHSRETLVREYHEELGADFTIIRYICCFDPVN' A
#
# COMPACT_ATOMS: atom_id res chain seq x y z
N MET A 1 -4.30 2.12 -20.69
CA MET A 1 -4.28 1.44 -19.38
C MET A 1 -5.28 2.20 -18.52
N LEU A 2 -6.30 1.55 -17.98
CA LEU A 2 -7.14 2.18 -16.96
C LEU A 2 -6.22 2.51 -15.77
N PRO A 3 -6.31 3.70 -15.16
CA PRO A 3 -5.55 3.98 -13.95
C PRO A 3 -6.01 3.02 -12.86
N CYS A 4 -5.14 2.10 -12.45
CA CYS A 4 -5.35 1.29 -11.26
C CYS A 4 -4.91 2.14 -10.06
N ALA A 5 -5.86 2.59 -9.26
CA ALA A 5 -5.53 3.29 -8.02
C ALA A 5 -4.99 2.27 -7.00
N ASN A 6 -3.93 2.64 -6.28
CA ASN A 6 -3.38 1.84 -5.20
C ASN A 6 -3.61 2.54 -3.87
N ALA A 7 -3.83 1.75 -2.81
CA ALA A 7 -3.76 2.22 -1.44
C ALA A 7 -2.49 1.68 -0.79
N LEU A 8 -1.70 2.55 -0.16
CA LEU A 8 -0.51 2.19 0.60
C LEU A 8 -0.67 2.66 2.03
N GLY A 9 -0.26 1.83 2.99
CA GLY A 9 -0.35 2.17 4.40
C GLY A 9 0.99 2.04 5.10
N VAL A 10 1.27 3.01 5.98
CA VAL A 10 2.48 3.05 6.79
C VAL A 10 2.15 2.49 8.17
N ILE A 11 2.69 1.32 8.48
CA ILE A 11 2.57 0.70 9.80
C ILE A 11 3.79 1.12 10.62
N ILE A 12 3.56 1.71 11.80
CA ILE A 12 4.62 2.19 12.69
C ILE A 12 4.60 1.34 13.98
N HIS A 13 5.74 0.80 14.37
CA HIS A 13 5.92 0.07 15.62
C HIS A 13 7.32 0.34 16.20
N ASN A 14 7.41 0.80 17.46
CA ASN A 14 8.68 1.10 18.14
C ASN A 14 9.67 1.91 17.29
N ASP A 15 9.21 3.05 16.74
CA ASP A 15 10.00 3.94 15.87
C ASP A 15 10.52 3.32 14.55
N THR A 16 10.00 2.14 14.18
CA THR A 16 10.27 1.50 12.89
C THR A 16 9.02 1.45 12.02
N ILE A 17 9.23 1.40 10.70
CA ILE A 17 8.16 1.19 9.73
C ILE A 17 8.26 -0.21 9.13
N LEU A 18 7.12 -0.85 8.91
CA LEU A 18 7.05 -2.09 8.15
C LEU A 18 6.99 -1.76 6.66
N VAL A 19 7.87 -2.39 5.89
CA VAL A 19 7.95 -2.29 4.44
C VAL A 19 8.11 -3.67 3.84
N GLU A 20 7.62 -3.84 2.61
CA GLU A 20 7.87 -5.03 1.82
C GLU A 20 8.99 -4.78 0.80
N GLU A 21 9.82 -5.79 0.59
CA GLU A 21 10.81 -5.80 -0.48
C GLU A 21 10.13 -6.19 -1.80
N LYS A 22 10.33 -5.38 -2.82
CA LYS A 22 9.85 -5.65 -4.17
C LYS A 22 11.02 -5.69 -5.15
N HIS A 23 10.87 -6.57 -6.13
CA HIS A 23 11.70 -6.62 -7.32
C HIS A 23 11.06 -5.79 -8.44
N GLU A 24 11.88 -5.25 -9.32
CA GLU A 24 11.43 -4.36 -10.37
C GLU A 24 10.50 -4.97 -11.41
N HIS A 25 9.60 -4.11 -11.89
CA HIS A 25 8.92 -4.29 -13.15
C HIS A 25 9.35 -3.20 -14.15
N SER A 26 9.91 -3.65 -15.27
CA SER A 26 10.05 -2.99 -16.58
C SER A 26 11.00 -1.79 -16.81
N LYS A 27 11.48 -1.00 -15.83
CA LYS A 27 12.36 0.17 -16.15
C LYS A 27 13.50 0.54 -15.18
N GLY A 28 13.69 -0.14 -14.06
CA GLY A 28 14.81 0.15 -13.13
C GLY A 28 15.88 -0.95 -13.14
N THR A 29 16.92 -0.78 -12.31
CA THR A 29 17.79 -1.89 -11.84
C THR A 29 17.85 -1.91 -10.30
N GLY A 30 17.36 -2.96 -9.64
CA GLY A 30 17.51 -3.18 -8.18
C GLY A 30 16.28 -3.64 -7.40
N TYR A 31 16.48 -3.80 -6.09
CA TYR A 31 15.42 -4.00 -5.10
C TYR A 31 14.94 -2.65 -4.59
N TYR A 32 13.65 -2.53 -4.28
CA TYR A 32 13.11 -1.38 -3.58
C TYR A 32 12.19 -1.82 -2.45
N TYR A 33 12.01 -0.92 -1.48
CA TYR A 33 11.11 -1.13 -0.36
C TYR A 33 9.95 -0.15 -0.47
N ARG A 34 8.74 -0.62 -0.19
CA ARG A 34 7.56 0.23 -0.15
C ARG A 34 6.66 -0.13 1.03
N PRO A 35 5.80 0.79 1.50
CA PRO A 35 4.74 0.45 2.43
C PRO A 35 3.80 -0.60 1.82
N ILE A 36 3.22 -1.43 2.68
CA ILE A 36 2.32 -2.52 2.29
C ILE A 36 0.98 -1.96 1.81
N GLY A 37 0.36 -2.65 0.85
CA GLY A 37 -0.96 -2.36 0.32
C GLY A 37 -1.08 -2.82 -1.12
N GLY A 38 -2.17 -2.47 -1.79
CA GLY A 38 -2.46 -3.04 -3.09
C GLY A 38 -3.39 -2.21 -3.94
N THR A 39 -3.90 -2.85 -4.98
CA THR A 39 -4.84 -2.23 -5.92
C THR A 39 -6.21 -2.11 -5.26
N ILE A 40 -6.80 -0.93 -5.38
CA ILE A 40 -8.17 -0.68 -4.94
C ILE A 40 -9.10 -1.42 -5.90
N GLU A 41 -9.90 -2.35 -5.38
CA GLU A 41 -10.88 -3.07 -6.19
C GLU A 41 -12.14 -2.23 -6.46
N LEU A 42 -12.94 -2.64 -7.44
CA LEU A 42 -14.16 -1.93 -7.81
C LEU A 42 -15.14 -1.90 -6.63
N GLY A 43 -15.44 -0.69 -6.15
CA GLY A 43 -16.37 -0.48 -5.04
C GLY A 43 -15.69 -0.42 -3.66
N GLU A 44 -14.38 -0.62 -3.57
CA GLU A 44 -13.64 -0.44 -2.32
C GLU A 44 -13.28 1.03 -2.08
N HIS A 45 -13.42 1.47 -0.83
CA HIS A 45 -12.67 2.62 -0.34
C HIS A 45 -11.22 2.22 -0.05
N SER A 46 -10.27 3.15 -0.19
CA SER A 46 -8.84 2.91 0.09
C SER A 46 -8.56 2.32 1.47
N ARG A 47 -9.40 2.64 2.47
CA ARG A 47 -9.31 2.07 3.82
C ARG A 47 -9.69 0.58 3.87
N GLU A 48 -10.67 0.18 3.07
CA GLU A 48 -11.14 -1.20 2.99
C GLU A 48 -10.10 -2.06 2.26
N THR A 49 -9.55 -1.52 1.17
CA THR A 49 -8.41 -2.11 0.47
C THR A 49 -7.25 -2.40 1.43
N LEU A 50 -6.83 -1.44 2.26
CA LEU A 50 -5.73 -1.67 3.21
C LEU A 50 -6.07 -2.73 4.26
N VAL A 51 -7.31 -2.79 4.77
CA VAL A 51 -7.71 -3.82 5.72
C VAL A 51 -7.65 -5.21 5.06
N ARG A 52 -8.16 -5.34 3.82
CA ARG A 52 -8.10 -6.59 3.06
C ARG A 52 -6.65 -7.02 2.80
N GLU A 53 -5.84 -6.13 2.24
CA GLU A 53 -4.43 -6.40 1.90
C GLU A 53 -3.61 -6.78 3.14
N TYR A 54 -3.82 -6.11 4.28
CA TYR A 54 -3.12 -6.48 5.51
C TYR A 54 -3.55 -7.83 6.07
N HIS A 55 -4.83 -8.17 5.95
CA HIS A 55 -5.30 -9.51 6.30
C HIS A 55 -4.68 -10.57 5.37
N GLU A 56 -4.60 -10.30 4.06
CA GLU A 56 -4.05 -11.22 3.06
C GLU A 56 -2.52 -11.40 3.18
N GLU A 57 -1.77 -10.31 3.31
CA GLU A 57 -0.30 -10.33 3.30
C GLU A 57 0.31 -10.58 4.69
N LEU A 58 -0.33 -10.09 5.76
CA LEU A 58 0.21 -10.16 7.13
C LEU A 58 -0.57 -11.09 8.06
N GLY A 59 -1.77 -11.55 7.66
CA GLY A 59 -2.62 -12.38 8.51
C GLY A 59 -3.05 -11.67 9.80
N ALA A 60 -3.13 -10.34 9.79
CA ALA A 60 -3.37 -9.54 10.98
C ALA A 60 -4.46 -8.47 10.73
N ASP A 61 -5.26 -8.22 11.76
CA ASP A 61 -6.26 -7.17 11.77
C ASP A 61 -5.64 -5.82 12.16
N PHE A 62 -5.95 -4.77 11.40
CA PHE A 62 -5.44 -3.43 11.65
C PHE A 62 -6.56 -2.40 11.74
N THR A 63 -6.33 -1.37 12.57
CA THR A 63 -7.16 -0.17 12.61
C THR A 63 -6.41 0.99 11.96
N ILE A 64 -6.99 1.57 10.91
CA ILE A 64 -6.44 2.76 10.25
C ILE A 64 -6.78 3.98 11.08
N ILE A 65 -5.74 4.65 11.61
CA ILE A 65 -5.88 5.80 12.51
C ILE A 65 -5.84 7.15 11.80
N ARG A 66 -5.23 7.22 10.61
CA ARG A 66 -4.96 8.49 9.94
C ARG A 66 -4.75 8.32 8.43
N TYR A 67 -5.36 9.21 7.67
CA TYR A 67 -5.04 9.45 6.26
C TYR A 67 -3.85 10.43 6.14
N ILE A 68 -2.88 10.13 5.27
CA ILE A 68 -1.68 10.96 5.07
C ILE A 68 -1.87 11.89 3.87
N CYS A 69 -2.01 11.33 2.66
CA CYS A 69 -2.20 12.09 1.42
C CYS A 69 -2.69 11.18 0.28
N CYS A 70 -3.09 11.80 -0.83
CA CYS A 70 -3.26 11.16 -2.13
C CYS A 70 -2.22 11.78 -3.05
N PHE A 71 -1.48 10.94 -3.78
CA PHE A 71 -0.54 11.39 -4.78
C PHE A 71 -1.07 11.01 -6.16
N ASP A 72 -1.43 12.02 -6.94
CA ASP A 72 -1.82 11.87 -8.34
C ASP A 72 -0.75 12.53 -9.20
N PRO A 73 0.10 11.76 -9.91
CA PRO A 73 1.18 12.32 -10.73
C PRO A 73 0.69 13.04 -11.99
N VAL A 74 -0.62 13.00 -12.29
CA VAL A 74 -1.22 13.59 -13.49
C VAL A 74 -1.78 14.99 -13.24
N ASN A 75 -1.80 15.46 -11.99
CA ASN A 75 -2.14 16.84 -11.59
C ASN A 75 -0.96 17.51 -10.86
#